data_AF-A0A4Z0NRR6-F1
#
_entry.id   AF-A0A4Z0NRR6-F1
#
_cell.length_a   1.000
_cell.length_b   1.000
_cell.length_c   1.000
_cell.angle_alpha   90.00
_cell.angle_beta   90.00
_cell.angle_gamma   90.00
#
_symmetry.space_group_name_H-M   'P 1'
#
loop_
_entity.id
_entity.type
_entity.pdbx_description
1 polymer ?
#
loop_
_entity_poly.entity_id
_entity_poly.type
_entity_poly.pdbx_seq_one_letter_code
_entity_poly.pdbx_strand_id
1 'polypeptide(L)'
;MRLLKLTLAALAYGWLTSVLFGDPVKPLALATVWSDRLGLEHWQVLAALCVAASAVVFVRPLRNVVPDALRPSVFVILAVLLPISLVGLYADRIRHRAVLAFGADDVEEHSFLTSLYEAPRDFQFFLHTAVLKDCKFHAWSYRKLAFYTLPPDASVNVVPRWWLKRCGYQVDRP
;
A
#
# COMPACT_ATOMS: atom_id res chain seq x y z
N MET A 1 -22.01 -25.34 -14.46
CA MET A 1 -21.13 -25.19 -13.27
C MET A 1 -19.84 -24.40 -13.50
N ARG A 2 -19.09 -24.58 -14.60
CA ARG A 2 -17.85 -23.80 -14.84
C ARG A 2 -18.08 -22.29 -14.92
N LEU A 3 -19.12 -21.86 -15.64
CA LEU A 3 -19.49 -20.45 -15.76
C LEU A 3 -19.74 -19.82 -14.37
N LEU A 4 -20.55 -20.46 -13.53
CA LEU A 4 -20.82 -20.01 -12.16
C LEU A 4 -19.54 -19.78 -11.35
N LYS A 5 -18.59 -20.72 -11.40
CA LYS A 5 -17.31 -20.60 -10.68
C LYS A 5 -16.49 -19.39 -11.14
N LEU A 6 -16.42 -19.18 -12.46
CA LEU A 6 -15.71 -18.05 -13.03
C LEU A 6 -16.40 -16.72 -12.69
N THR A 7 -17.73 -16.68 -12.72
CA THR A 7 -18.50 -15.50 -12.29
C THR A 7 -18.23 -15.18 -10.82
N LEU A 8 -18.28 -16.17 -9.92
CA LEU A 8 -17.98 -15.96 -8.50
C LEU A 8 -16.54 -15.50 -8.26
N ALA A 9 -15.58 -16.00 -9.03
CA ALA A 9 -14.18 -15.57 -8.93
C ALA A 9 -13.99 -14.13 -9.43
N ALA A 10 -14.62 -13.77 -10.55
CA ALA A 10 -14.59 -12.42 -11.10
C ALA A 10 -15.26 -11.40 -10.17
N LEU A 11 -16.40 -11.77 -9.58
CA LEU A 11 -17.08 -10.93 -8.58
C LEU A 11 -16.21 -10.77 -7.32
N ALA A 12 -15.60 -11.85 -6.83
CA ALA A 12 -14.69 -11.78 -5.69
C ALA A 12 -13.48 -10.87 -5.98
N TYR A 13 -12.88 -11.00 -7.16
CA TYR A 13 -11.80 -10.12 -7.61
C TYR A 13 -12.24 -8.66 -7.65
N GLY A 14 -13.32 -8.36 -8.38
CA GLY A 14 -13.81 -7.01 -8.59
C GLY A 14 -14.16 -6.34 -7.28
N TRP A 15 -14.92 -7.02 -6.42
CA TRP A 15 -15.29 -6.50 -5.11
C TRP A 15 -14.06 -6.23 -4.22
N LEU A 16 -13.19 -7.24 -4.05
CA LEU A 16 -12.04 -7.13 -3.16
C LEU A 16 -11.07 -6.03 -3.59
N THR A 17 -10.77 -5.95 -4.88
CA THR A 17 -9.82 -4.96 -5.41
C THR A 17 -10.42 -3.55 -5.42
N SER A 18 -11.73 -3.40 -5.61
CA SER A 18 -12.41 -2.11 -5.43
C SER A 18 -12.36 -1.65 -3.98
N VAL A 19 -12.55 -2.56 -3.02
CA VAL A 19 -12.45 -2.22 -1.59
C VAL A 19 -11.03 -1.84 -1.19
N LEU A 20 -10.02 -2.59 -1.64
CA LEU A 20 -8.63 -2.39 -1.21
C LEU A 20 -7.91 -1.25 -1.95
N PHE A 21 -8.18 -1.06 -3.24
CA PHE A 21 -7.46 -0.10 -4.10
C PHE A 21 -8.35 1.03 -4.60
N GLY A 22 -9.67 0.98 -4.36
CA GLY A 22 -10.64 1.90 -4.97
C GLY A 22 -10.93 1.63 -6.44
N ASP A 23 -10.19 0.73 -7.09
CA ASP A 23 -10.33 0.42 -8.52
C ASP A 23 -9.75 -0.99 -8.82
N PRO A 24 -10.49 -1.88 -9.50
CA PRO A 24 -10.04 -3.23 -9.83
C PRO A 24 -8.92 -3.31 -10.88
N VAL A 25 -8.62 -2.23 -11.60
CA VAL A 25 -7.55 -2.16 -12.60
C VAL A 25 -6.19 -1.84 -11.96
N LYS A 26 -6.17 -1.05 -10.88
CA LYS A 26 -4.94 -0.63 -10.18
C LYS A 26 -3.99 -1.78 -9.78
N PRO A 27 -4.43 -2.90 -9.19
CA PRO A 27 -3.51 -3.98 -8.83
C PRO A 27 -2.85 -4.63 -10.06
N LEU A 28 -3.58 -4.74 -11.17
CA LEU A 28 -3.01 -5.24 -12.44
C LEU A 28 -2.02 -4.24 -13.02
N ALA A 29 -2.35 -2.95 -13.00
CA ALA A 29 -1.46 -1.89 -13.45
C ALA A 29 -0.17 -1.87 -12.62
N LEU A 30 -0.26 -1.98 -11.29
CA LEU A 30 0.91 -2.07 -10.40
C LEU A 30 1.78 -3.30 -10.71
N ALA A 31 1.16 -4.45 -10.96
CA ALA A 31 1.88 -5.68 -11.29
C ALA A 31 2.60 -5.64 -12.65
N THR A 32 2.17 -4.74 -13.56
CA THR A 32 2.63 -4.71 -14.95
C THR A 32 3.26 -3.37 -15.33
N VAL A 33 2.44 -2.39 -15.69
CA VAL A 33 2.83 -1.10 -16.29
C VAL A 33 3.45 -0.13 -15.28
N TRP A 34 3.02 -0.18 -14.02
CA TRP A 34 3.47 0.70 -12.93
C TRP A 34 4.42 -0.01 -11.97
N SER A 35 5.09 -1.05 -12.45
CA SER A 35 5.98 -1.87 -11.63
C SER A 35 7.17 -1.09 -11.07
N ASP A 36 7.58 -0.02 -11.76
CA ASP A 36 8.64 0.90 -11.38
C ASP A 36 8.24 1.92 -10.30
N ARG A 37 6.96 1.97 -9.90
CA ARG A 37 6.47 2.92 -8.89
C ARG A 37 6.82 2.51 -7.46
N LEU A 38 7.20 1.25 -7.26
CA LEU A 38 7.63 0.71 -5.97
C LEU A 38 9.12 0.38 -6.04
N GLY A 39 9.94 1.11 -5.28
CA GLY A 39 11.40 0.98 -5.29
C GLY A 39 11.93 -0.27 -4.58
N LEU A 40 11.05 -1.17 -4.13
CA LEU A 40 11.44 -2.38 -3.40
C LEU A 40 12.05 -3.40 -4.34
N GLU A 41 13.30 -3.79 -4.10
CA GLU A 41 13.92 -4.84 -4.89
C GLU A 41 13.15 -6.17 -4.79
N HIS A 42 12.99 -6.85 -5.92
CA HIS A 42 12.37 -8.18 -6.03
C HIS A 42 10.92 -8.30 -5.52
N TRP A 43 10.21 -7.19 -5.31
CA TRP A 43 8.83 -7.22 -4.78
C TRP A 43 7.88 -8.03 -5.68
N GLN A 44 8.08 -7.99 -7.00
CA GLN A 44 7.29 -8.76 -7.97
C GLN A 44 7.49 -10.26 -7.82
N VAL A 45 8.72 -10.70 -7.49
CA VAL A 45 9.02 -12.11 -7.22
C VAL A 45 8.30 -12.56 -5.96
N LEU A 46 8.35 -11.75 -4.90
CA LEU A 46 7.62 -12.02 -3.66
C LEU A 46 6.11 -12.12 -3.93
N ALA A 47 5.54 -11.19 -4.69
CA ALA A 47 4.14 -11.20 -5.08
C ALA A 47 3.78 -12.45 -5.90
N ALA A 48 4.62 -12.83 -6.87
CA ALA A 48 4.41 -14.04 -7.68
C ALA A 48 4.45 -15.30 -6.82
N LEU A 49 5.37 -15.40 -5.86
CA LEU A 49 5.42 -16.51 -4.90
C LEU A 49 4.16 -16.58 -4.04
N CYS A 50 3.60 -15.43 -3.63
CA CYS A 50 2.34 -15.38 -2.89
C CYS A 50 1.14 -15.87 -3.72
N VAL A 51 1.08 -15.49 -5.00
CA VAL A 51 0.06 -15.99 -5.93
C VAL A 51 0.23 -17.50 -6.14
N ALA A 52 1.46 -17.99 -6.32
CA ALA A 52 1.74 -19.41 -6.45
C ALA A 52 1.36 -20.18 -5.18
N ALA A 53 1.67 -19.65 -4.00
CA ALA A 53 1.27 -20.21 -2.71
C ALA A 53 -0.26 -20.24 -2.54
N SER A 54 -0.98 -19.27 -3.11
CA SER A 54 -2.44 -19.25 -3.10
C SER A 54 -3.06 -20.44 -3.84
N ALA A 55 -2.35 -21.05 -4.81
CA ALA A 55 -2.80 -22.25 -5.52
C ALA A 55 -2.87 -23.49 -4.63
N VAL A 56 -2.33 -23.44 -3.40
CA VAL A 56 -2.43 -24.52 -2.41
C VAL A 56 -3.88 -24.92 -2.11
N VAL A 57 -4.86 -24.02 -2.33
CA VAL A 57 -6.30 -24.33 -2.22
C VAL A 57 -6.78 -25.45 -3.15
N PHE A 58 -6.02 -25.77 -4.20
CA PHE A 58 -6.32 -26.85 -5.15
C PHE A 58 -5.69 -28.20 -4.77
N VAL A 59 -4.83 -28.24 -3.74
CA VAL A 59 -4.17 -29.48 -3.30
C VAL A 59 -5.15 -30.34 -2.48
N ARG A 60 -4.97 -31.67 -2.54
CA ARG A 60 -5.87 -32.67 -1.92
C ARG A 60 -6.33 -32.39 -0.47
N PRO A 61 -5.47 -32.01 0.51
CA PRO A 61 -5.93 -31.86 1.89
C PRO A 61 -6.90 -30.69 2.06
N LEU A 62 -6.79 -29.64 1.24
CA LEU A 62 -7.67 -28.47 1.27
C LEU A 62 -8.91 -28.62 0.38
N ARG A 63 -8.89 -29.60 -0.54
CA ARG A 63 -10.02 -29.91 -1.43
C ARG A 63 -11.30 -30.29 -0.65
N ASN A 64 -11.13 -30.87 0.53
CA ASN A 64 -12.22 -31.28 1.42
C ASN A 64 -12.70 -30.15 2.35
N VAL A 65 -11.92 -29.07 2.47
CA VAL A 65 -12.26 -27.92 3.33
C VAL A 65 -13.07 -26.88 2.57
N VAL A 66 -12.69 -26.61 1.31
CA VAL A 66 -13.33 -25.58 0.48
C VAL A 66 -14.23 -26.23 -0.58
N PRO A 67 -15.54 -25.89 -0.61
CA PRO A 67 -16.46 -26.37 -1.63
C PRO A 67 -15.93 -26.12 -3.05
N ASP A 68 -16.14 -27.10 -3.93
CA ASP A 68 -15.62 -27.06 -5.31
C ASP A 68 -16.11 -25.85 -6.13
N ALA A 69 -17.27 -25.30 -5.77
CA ALA A 69 -17.83 -24.08 -6.36
C ALA A 69 -17.09 -22.79 -5.94
N LEU A 70 -16.58 -22.73 -4.71
CA LEU A 70 -15.96 -21.53 -4.13
C LEU A 70 -14.44 -21.50 -4.28
N ARG A 71 -13.82 -22.65 -4.59
CA ARG A 71 -12.35 -22.76 -4.65
C ARG A 71 -11.67 -21.72 -5.55
N PRO A 72 -12.19 -21.39 -6.75
CA PRO A 72 -11.61 -20.31 -7.55
C PRO A 72 -11.74 -18.93 -6.91
N SER A 73 -12.84 -18.63 -6.21
CA SER A 73 -12.99 -17.38 -5.47
C SER A 73 -12.02 -17.29 -4.30
N VAL A 74 -11.84 -18.38 -3.53
CA VAL A 74 -10.86 -18.42 -2.44
C VAL A 74 -9.43 -18.24 -2.96
N PHE A 75 -9.09 -18.88 -4.09
CA PHE A 75 -7.82 -18.65 -4.77
C PHE A 75 -7.61 -17.18 -5.09
N VAL A 76 -8.59 -16.53 -5.73
CA VAL A 76 -8.52 -15.10 -6.09
C VAL A 76 -8.35 -14.22 -4.86
N ILE A 77 -9.11 -14.47 -3.79
CA ILE A 77 -9.02 -13.70 -2.56
C ILE A 77 -7.61 -13.79 -1.97
N LEU A 78 -7.05 -15.00 -1.87
CA LEU A 78 -5.69 -15.20 -1.37
C LEU A 78 -4.63 -14.60 -2.30
N ALA A 79 -4.80 -14.77 -3.61
CA ALA A 79 -3.90 -14.24 -4.62
C ALA A 79 -3.87 -12.71 -4.69
N VAL A 80 -4.86 -12.04 -4.09
CA VAL A 80 -4.86 -10.58 -3.89
C VAL A 80 -4.32 -10.23 -2.51
N LEU A 81 -4.85 -10.84 -1.44
CA LEU A 81 -4.51 -10.49 -0.07
C LEU A 81 -3.06 -10.81 0.30
N LEU A 82 -2.56 -12.01 -0.03
CA LEU A 82 -1.22 -12.44 0.38
C LEU A 82 -0.11 -11.53 -0.19
N PRO A 83 -0.08 -11.22 -1.51
CA PRO A 83 0.91 -10.28 -2.03
C PRO A 83 0.84 -8.91 -1.37
N ILE A 84 -0.36 -8.35 -1.22
CA ILE A 84 -0.54 -7.00 -0.66
C ILE A 84 -0.05 -6.94 0.77
N SER A 85 -0.44 -7.92 1.60
CA SER A 85 -0.03 -7.97 2.99
C SER A 85 1.48 -8.16 3.12
N LEU A 86 2.08 -9.10 2.39
CA LEU A 86 3.51 -9.38 2.53
C LEU A 86 4.40 -8.28 1.94
N VAL A 87 4.06 -7.76 0.75
CA VAL A 87 4.77 -6.63 0.15
C VAL A 87 4.57 -5.37 1.00
N GLY A 88 3.37 -5.11 1.50
CA GLY A 88 3.07 -3.98 2.38
C GLY A 88 3.86 -4.03 3.69
N LEU A 89 3.89 -5.19 4.36
CA LEU A 89 4.70 -5.39 5.57
C LEU A 89 6.20 -5.22 5.29
N TYR A 90 6.67 -5.66 4.13
CA TYR A 90 8.06 -5.46 3.74
C TYR A 90 8.38 -3.97 3.51
N ALA A 91 7.50 -3.26 2.83
CA ALA A 91 7.60 -1.81 2.61
C ALA A 91 7.64 -1.04 3.92
N ASP A 92 6.71 -1.36 4.84
CA ASP A 92 6.61 -0.72 6.15
C ASP A 92 7.85 -0.99 7.02
N ARG A 93 8.43 -2.19 6.96
CA ARG A 93 9.69 -2.48 7.67
C ARG A 93 10.86 -1.64 7.17
N ILE A 94 10.99 -1.45 5.86
CA ILE A 94 12.06 -0.62 5.28
C ILE A 94 11.86 0.84 5.68
N ARG A 95 10.64 1.34 5.55
CA ARG A 95 10.26 2.70 5.95
C ARG A 95 10.54 2.94 7.43
N HIS A 96 10.12 2.05 8.31
CA HIS A 96 10.32 2.18 9.76
C HIS A 96 11.82 2.18 10.12
N ARG A 97 12.63 1.34 9.48
CA ARG A 97 14.10 1.39 9.66
C ARG A 97 14.68 2.73 9.20
N ALA A 98 14.18 3.28 8.10
CA ALA A 98 14.60 4.60 7.63
C ALA A 98 14.21 5.71 8.60
N VAL A 99 13.01 5.67 9.20
CA VAL A 99 12.58 6.61 10.25
C VAL A 99 13.56 6.58 11.43
N LEU A 100 13.85 5.38 11.95
CA LEU A 100 14.77 5.22 13.08
C LEU A 100 16.18 5.74 12.74
N ALA A 101 16.67 5.49 11.53
CA ALA A 101 17.97 5.95 11.08
C ALA A 101 18.02 7.46 10.78
N PHE A 102 16.88 8.08 10.46
CA PHE A 102 16.82 9.50 10.10
C PHE A 102 17.16 10.41 11.28
N GLY A 103 16.89 9.96 12.52
CA GLY A 103 17.05 10.77 13.73
C GLY A 103 16.14 12.00 13.67
N ALA A 104 14.85 11.77 13.42
CA ALA A 104 13.85 12.83 13.38
C ALA A 104 13.55 13.36 14.79
N ASP A 105 13.27 14.66 14.88
CA ASP A 105 12.73 15.29 16.10
C ASP A 105 11.29 14.86 16.36
N ASP A 106 10.59 14.49 15.29
CA ASP A 106 9.17 14.16 15.31
C ASP A 106 8.77 13.35 14.08
N VAL A 107 7.74 12.51 14.22
CA VAL A 107 7.35 11.54 13.20
C VAL A 107 5.83 11.40 13.15
N GLU A 108 5.27 11.47 11.95
CA GLU A 108 3.90 11.04 11.65
C GLU A 108 3.98 9.81 10.72
N GLU A 109 3.51 8.65 11.18
CA GLU A 109 3.51 7.41 10.41
C GLU A 109 2.10 6.88 10.18
N HIS A 110 1.81 6.50 8.94
CA HIS A 110 0.64 5.70 8.59
C HIS A 110 1.05 4.38 7.95
N SER A 111 0.20 3.36 8.10
CA SER A 111 0.47 2.05 7.51
C SER A 111 0.38 2.09 5.98
N PHE A 112 1.08 1.17 5.32
CA PHE A 112 0.94 0.99 3.87
C PHE A 112 -0.49 0.65 3.43
N LEU A 113 -1.27 -0.04 4.27
CA LEU A 113 -2.66 -0.38 3.95
C LEU A 113 -3.59 0.85 4.02
N THR A 114 -3.43 1.69 5.04
CA THR A 114 -4.13 2.99 5.12
C THR A 114 -3.86 3.81 3.85
N SER A 115 -2.61 3.75 3.39
CA SER A 115 -2.14 4.44 2.19
C SER A 115 -2.81 3.96 0.90
N LEU A 116 -3.10 2.67 0.76
CA LEU A 116 -3.82 2.13 -0.40
C LEU A 116 -5.27 2.60 -0.47
N TYR A 117 -5.92 2.76 0.69
CA TYR A 117 -7.31 3.20 0.76
C TYR A 117 -7.47 4.69 0.46
N GLU A 118 -6.51 5.51 0.87
CA GLU A 118 -6.57 6.97 0.68
C GLU A 118 -6.09 7.45 -0.71
N ALA A 119 -5.46 6.57 -1.52
CA ALA A 119 -4.88 6.93 -2.82
C ALA A 119 -5.70 6.47 -4.07
N PRO A 120 -6.21 7.37 -4.94
CA PRO A 120 -6.45 8.80 -4.76
C PRO A 120 -7.95 9.09 -4.57
N ARG A 121 -8.33 9.74 -3.46
CA ARG A 121 -9.66 10.37 -3.31
C ARG A 121 -9.59 11.88 -3.52
N ASP A 122 -8.99 12.27 -4.65
CA ASP A 122 -8.99 13.64 -5.19
C ASP A 122 -7.87 14.59 -4.75
N PHE A 123 -7.06 14.31 -3.71
CA PHE A 123 -5.89 15.15 -3.37
C PHE A 123 -4.66 14.38 -2.84
N GLN A 124 -3.45 14.79 -3.24
CA GLN A 124 -2.16 14.23 -2.80
C GLN A 124 -1.71 14.74 -1.41
N PHE A 125 -2.64 15.18 -0.55
CA PHE A 125 -2.28 15.74 0.76
C PHE A 125 -1.97 14.68 1.83
N PHE A 126 -2.16 13.40 1.52
CA PHE A 126 -1.88 12.31 2.47
C PHE A 126 -0.42 11.86 2.38
N LEU A 127 0.40 12.33 3.32
CA LEU A 127 1.78 11.86 3.47
C LEU A 127 1.77 10.53 4.22
N HIS A 128 2.19 9.45 3.55
CA HIS A 128 2.28 8.12 4.18
C HIS A 128 3.19 8.11 5.41
N THR A 129 4.26 8.89 5.36
CA THR A 129 5.11 9.17 6.50
C THR A 129 5.75 10.52 6.31
N ALA A 130 5.64 11.35 7.32
CA ALA A 130 6.32 12.62 7.42
C ALA A 130 7.27 12.59 8.62
N VAL A 131 8.39 13.28 8.51
CA VAL A 131 9.33 13.47 9.62
C VAL A 131 9.75 14.93 9.71
N LEU A 132 9.95 15.38 10.94
CA LEU A 132 10.49 16.70 11.28
C LEU A 132 11.94 16.56 11.70
N LYS A 133 12.84 17.37 11.16
CA LYS A 133 14.22 17.46 11.62
C LYS A 133 14.77 18.86 11.46
N ASP A 134 15.26 19.47 12.53
CA ASP A 134 15.80 20.84 12.53
C ASP A 134 14.83 21.84 11.88
N CYS A 135 13.54 21.70 12.19
CA CYS A 135 12.44 22.47 11.59
C CYS A 135 12.31 22.39 10.07
N LYS A 136 12.84 21.34 9.45
CA LYS A 136 12.60 20.97 8.05
C LYS A 136 11.67 19.76 7.98
N PHE A 137 10.68 19.85 7.11
CA PHE A 137 9.73 18.78 6.88
C PHE A 137 10.21 17.87 5.77
N HIS A 138 10.13 16.56 6.00
CA HIS A 138 10.46 15.56 5.00
C HIS A 138 9.33 14.55 4.86
N ALA A 139 9.19 13.98 3.67
CA ALA A 139 8.22 12.94 3.36
C ALA A 139 8.91 11.69 2.82
N TRP A 140 8.31 10.54 3.07
CA TRP A 140 8.80 9.25 2.57
C TRP A 140 8.35 8.99 1.13
N SER A 141 9.29 8.59 0.27
CA SER A 141 8.98 8.11 -1.08
C SER A 141 9.12 6.60 -1.18
N TYR A 142 8.01 5.87 -1.40
CA TYR A 142 8.06 4.44 -1.70
C TYR A 142 8.73 4.10 -3.03
N ARG A 143 8.84 5.07 -3.95
CA ARG A 143 9.55 4.89 -5.22
C ARG A 143 11.06 4.94 -5.05
N LYS A 144 11.57 5.88 -4.24
CA LYS A 144 13.01 6.05 -4.01
C LYS A 144 13.52 5.36 -2.74
N LEU A 145 12.61 4.85 -1.90
CA LEU A 145 12.89 4.33 -0.57
C LEU A 145 13.73 5.29 0.28
N ALA A 146 13.40 6.58 0.19
CA ALA A 146 14.14 7.64 0.85
C ALA A 146 13.23 8.80 1.25
N PHE A 147 13.67 9.55 2.26
CA PHE A 147 13.09 10.83 2.62
C PHE A 147 13.50 11.92 1.62
N TYR A 148 12.54 12.77 1.25
CA TYR A 148 12.78 13.98 0.50
C TYR A 148 12.24 15.18 1.26
N THR A 149 12.91 16.33 1.14
CA THR A 149 12.46 17.57 1.77
C THR A 149 11.19 18.06 1.09
N LEU A 150 10.19 18.39 1.89
CA LEU A 150 8.97 19.01 1.39
C LEU A 150 9.23 20.49 1.09
N PRO A 151 8.83 20.98 -0.10
CA PRO A 151 8.78 22.40 -0.37
C PRO A 151 7.94 23.14 0.69
N PRO A 152 8.31 24.37 1.08
CA PRO A 152 7.59 25.11 2.13
C PRO A 152 6.09 25.28 1.83
N ASP A 153 5.73 25.57 0.59
CA ASP A 153 4.36 25.73 0.09
C ASP A 153 3.53 24.45 0.19
N ALA A 154 4.12 23.29 -0.11
CA ALA A 154 3.47 22.01 0.08
C ALA A 154 3.30 21.70 1.57
N SER A 155 4.33 21.96 2.37
CA SER A 155 4.42 21.57 3.78
C SER A 155 3.26 22.10 4.62
N VAL A 156 2.86 23.37 4.44
CA VAL A 156 1.78 24.01 5.24
C VAL A 156 0.45 23.26 5.14
N ASN A 157 0.21 22.57 4.03
CA ASN A 157 -1.06 21.89 3.76
C ASN A 157 -1.07 20.41 4.18
N VAL A 158 0.10 19.79 4.38
CA VAL A 158 0.22 18.33 4.51
C VAL A 158 0.81 17.85 5.83
N VAL A 159 1.49 18.72 6.57
CA VAL A 159 2.09 18.34 7.86
C VAL A 159 1.17 18.71 9.02
N PRO A 160 1.31 18.06 10.19
CA PRO A 160 0.53 18.40 11.36
C PRO A 160 0.68 19.88 11.77
N ARG A 161 -0.44 20.56 12.05
CA ARG A 161 -0.46 22.00 12.40
C ARG A 161 0.43 22.36 13.59
N TRP A 162 0.61 21.42 14.52
CA TRP A 162 1.43 21.65 15.70
C TRP A 162 2.93 21.67 15.38
N TRP A 163 3.40 20.97 14.32
CA TRP A 163 4.76 21.11 13.81
C TRP A 163 4.99 22.51 13.22
N LEU A 164 4.04 23.01 12.43
CA LEU A 164 4.10 24.36 11.87
C LEU A 164 4.24 25.42 12.97
N LYS A 165 3.41 25.30 14.01
CA LYS A 165 3.46 26.19 15.18
C LYS A 165 4.78 26.09 15.94
N ARG A 166 5.30 24.88 16.16
CA ARG A 166 6.58 24.63 16.85
C ARG A 166 7.76 25.29 16.12
N CYS A 167 7.71 25.30 14.79
CA CYS A 167 8.78 25.81 13.94
C CYS A 167 8.56 27.24 13.43
N GLY A 168 7.54 27.96 13.92
CA GLY A 168 7.32 29.38 13.59
C GLY A 168 6.79 29.63 12.18
N TYR A 169 6.22 28.62 11.51
CA TYR A 169 5.57 28.81 10.21
C TYR A 169 4.23 29.51 10.39
N GLN A 170 4.01 30.60 9.64
CA GLN A 170 2.72 31.29 9.60
C GLN A 170 1.76 30.47 8.72
N VAL A 171 0.71 29.95 9.35
CA VAL A 171 -0.40 29.31 8.65
C VAL A 171 -1.43 30.40 8.38
N ASP A 172 -1.30 31.11 7.27
CA ASP A 172 -2.36 32.01 6.82
C ASP A 172 -3.60 31.14 6.56
N ARG A 173 -4.66 31.39 7.34
CA ARG A 173 -5.95 30.75 7.12
C ARG A 173 -6.54 31.32 5.82
N PRO A 174 -6.99 30.49 4.86
CA PRO A 174 -8.06 30.91 3.97
C PRO A 174 -9.36 31.15 4.75
#